data_AF-A0A2J8AK15-F1
#
_entry.id   AF-A0A2J8AK15-F1
#
_cell.length_a   1.000
_cell.length_b   1.000
_cell.length_c   1.000
_cell.angle_alpha   90.00
_cell.angle_beta   90.00
_cell.angle_gamma   90.00
#
_symmetry.space_group_name_H-M   'P 1'
#
loop_
_entity.id
_entity.type
_entity.pdbx_description
1 polymer ?
#
loop_
_entity_poly.entity_id
_entity_poly.type
_entity_poly.pdbx_seq_one_letter_code
_entity_poly.pdbx_strand_id
1 'polypeptide(L)'
;MQLAVARPPVLSRPCRGPQRKANVARSSAIAAPMSLVLPANFGWIAGVVVGSYAVHHGFMAFHVMKARKRFGVSYPTLYATAEECPSAESRKAFNCVQRGHQNSLENQPIFLALLLTAGLKHPLTAAAAGALYLIGRVMYMQGYATGDPNARMRGSIMYVGLLTLLGVVGKWAVQTAVAAIAK
;
A
#
# COMPACT_ATOMS: atom_id res chain seq x y z
N MET A 1 -24.66 -2.61 44.37
CA MET A 1 -25.78 -1.65 44.36
C MET A 1 -25.26 -0.42 45.11
N GLN A 2 -24.94 0.73 44.55
CA GLN A 2 -25.32 1.41 43.30
C GLN A 2 -24.08 1.89 42.51
N LEU A 3 -24.25 1.90 41.18
CA LEU A 3 -23.38 2.63 40.25
C LEU A 3 -23.53 4.14 40.47
N ALA A 4 -22.43 4.85 40.72
CA ALA A 4 -22.38 6.30 40.61
C ALA A 4 -21.80 6.68 39.24
N VAL A 5 -22.71 6.94 38.29
CA VAL A 5 -22.40 7.57 37.00
C VAL A 5 -22.85 9.04 37.12
N ALA A 6 -21.92 10.00 37.01
CA ALA A 6 -22.19 11.40 36.64
C ALA A 6 -20.88 12.20 36.59
N ARG A 7 -20.59 13.13 35.68
CA ARG A 7 -21.09 13.62 34.37
C ARG A 7 -19.88 14.39 33.77
N PRO A 8 -19.64 14.43 32.45
CA PRO A 8 -18.58 15.28 31.89
C PRO A 8 -18.92 16.77 32.03
N PRO A 9 -17.92 17.68 32.07
CA PRO A 9 -18.13 19.11 32.23
C PRO A 9 -18.87 19.71 31.03
N VAL A 10 -19.80 20.61 31.32
CA VAL A 10 -20.58 21.37 30.35
C VAL A 10 -19.63 22.29 29.58
N LEU A 11 -19.44 22.02 28.29
CA LEU A 11 -18.75 22.95 27.37
C LEU A 11 -19.58 24.23 27.29
N SER A 12 -19.00 25.34 27.72
CA SER A 12 -19.58 26.67 27.59
C SER A 12 -19.79 27.00 26.11
N ARG A 13 -20.97 27.52 25.78
CA ARG A 13 -21.30 27.96 24.41
C ARG A 13 -20.37 29.11 24.01
N PRO A 14 -19.86 29.16 22.77
CA PRO A 14 -19.10 30.31 22.31
C PRO A 14 -20.02 31.52 22.13
N CYS A 15 -19.57 32.69 22.61
CA CYS A 15 -20.24 33.97 22.39
C CYS A 15 -20.22 34.31 20.89
N ARG A 16 -21.39 34.34 20.26
CA ARG A 16 -21.54 34.73 18.85
C ARG A 16 -21.57 36.25 18.77
N GLY A 17 -20.46 36.86 18.33
CA GLY A 17 -20.39 38.30 18.03
C GLY A 17 -21.26 38.69 16.81
N PRO A 18 -21.52 40.00 16.60
CA PRO A 18 -22.39 40.48 15.53
C PRO A 18 -21.82 40.12 14.15
N GLN A 19 -22.58 39.39 13.33
CA GLN A 19 -22.20 39.10 11.96
C GLN A 19 -22.29 40.36 11.10
N ARG A 20 -21.15 40.99 10.82
CA ARG A 20 -21.01 42.00 9.77
C ARG A 20 -21.13 41.28 8.42
N LYS A 21 -22.21 41.54 7.68
CA LYS A 21 -22.38 41.04 6.31
C LYS A 21 -21.33 41.69 5.40
N ALA A 22 -20.20 41.03 5.21
CA ALA A 22 -19.27 41.38 4.16
C ALA A 22 -19.86 40.91 2.83
N ASN A 23 -20.33 41.84 2.00
CA ASN A 23 -20.65 41.56 0.60
C ASN A 23 -19.33 41.33 -0.16
N VAL A 24 -18.80 40.12 -0.05
CA VAL A 24 -17.72 39.66 -0.92
C VAL A 24 -18.35 39.29 -2.25
N ALA A 25 -18.12 40.11 -3.27
CA ALA A 25 -18.45 39.79 -4.65
C ALA A 25 -17.79 38.44 -5.00
N ARG A 26 -18.60 37.39 -5.12
CA ARG A 26 -18.13 36.08 -5.59
C ARG A 26 -17.78 36.23 -7.07
N SER A 27 -16.50 36.43 -7.35
CA SER A 27 -15.96 36.22 -8.69
C SER A 27 -16.22 34.75 -9.05
N SER A 28 -17.25 34.52 -9.86
CA SER A 28 -17.59 33.20 -10.38
C SER A 28 -16.61 32.88 -11.49
N ALA A 29 -15.40 32.50 -11.11
CA ALA A 29 -14.52 31.77 -12.02
C ALA A 29 -15.22 30.44 -12.32
N ILE A 30 -15.87 30.36 -13.48
CA ILE A 30 -16.34 29.10 -14.03
C ILE A 30 -15.08 28.26 -14.25
N ALA A 31 -14.80 27.33 -13.34
CA ALA A 31 -13.72 26.38 -13.49
C ALA A 31 -13.97 25.61 -14.79
N ALA A 32 -13.10 25.80 -15.78
CA ALA A 32 -13.16 25.01 -17.00
C ALA A 32 -13.12 23.52 -16.64
N PRO A 33 -13.93 22.66 -17.28
CA PRO A 33 -13.92 21.24 -16.99
C PRO A 33 -12.53 20.69 -17.31
N MET A 34 -11.79 20.29 -16.29
CA MET A 34 -10.48 19.66 -16.43
C MET A 34 -10.69 18.25 -16.98
N SER A 35 -10.50 18.07 -18.29
CA SER A 35 -10.58 16.75 -18.92
C SER A 35 -9.31 15.94 -18.61
N LEU A 36 -9.48 14.82 -17.91
CA LEU A 36 -8.37 13.89 -17.64
C LEU A 36 -8.13 13.06 -18.92
N VAL A 37 -7.16 13.48 -19.73
CA VAL A 37 -6.72 12.69 -20.88
C VAL A 37 -5.71 11.66 -20.40
N LEU A 38 -6.16 10.41 -20.27
CA LEU A 38 -5.28 9.30 -19.93
C LEU A 38 -4.51 8.80 -21.16
N PRO A 39 -3.26 8.32 -20.99
CA PRO A 39 -2.50 7.71 -22.07
C PRO A 39 -3.25 6.51 -22.68
N ALA A 40 -3.06 6.29 -23.98
CA ALA A 40 -3.44 5.03 -24.60
C ALA A 40 -2.80 3.86 -23.80
N ASN A 41 -3.55 2.79 -23.59
CA ASN A 41 -3.13 1.61 -22.82
C ASN A 41 -3.05 1.78 -21.29
N PHE A 42 -3.54 2.88 -20.71
CA PHE A 42 -3.57 3.04 -19.25
C PHE A 42 -4.43 1.98 -18.51
N GLY A 43 -5.35 1.30 -19.23
CA GLY A 43 -6.11 0.18 -18.69
C GLY A 43 -5.24 -0.98 -18.16
N TRP A 44 -4.03 -1.18 -18.70
CA TRP A 44 -3.08 -2.16 -18.17
C TRP A 44 -2.56 -1.78 -16.78
N ILE A 45 -2.36 -0.49 -16.53
CA ILE A 45 -1.98 0.01 -15.21
C ILE A 45 -3.10 -0.28 -14.20
N ALA A 46 -4.35 0.01 -14.57
CA ALA A 46 -5.51 -0.33 -13.74
C ALA A 46 -5.57 -1.84 -13.45
N GLY A 47 -5.30 -2.69 -14.44
CA GLY A 47 -5.20 -4.14 -14.26
C GLY A 47 -4.12 -4.54 -13.25
N VAL A 48 -2.94 -3.93 -13.31
CA VAL A 48 -1.86 -4.18 -12.34
C VAL A 48 -2.22 -3.67 -10.94
N VAL A 49 -2.94 -2.55 -10.82
CA VAL A 49 -3.46 -2.05 -9.53
C VAL A 49 -4.43 -3.06 -8.90
N VAL A 50 -5.37 -3.58 -9.69
CA VAL A 50 -6.30 -4.65 -9.24
C VAL A 50 -5.51 -5.91 -8.86
N GLY A 51 -4.52 -6.29 -9.67
CA GLY A 51 -3.62 -7.42 -9.37
C GLY A 51 -2.85 -7.22 -8.07
N SER A 52 -2.40 -6.00 -7.78
CA SER A 52 -1.71 -5.65 -6.53
C SER A 52 -2.62 -5.85 -5.32
N TYR A 53 -3.88 -5.39 -5.40
CA TYR A 53 -4.87 -5.66 -4.37
C TYR A 53 -5.08 -7.17 -4.17
N ALA A 54 -5.27 -7.92 -5.25
CA ALA A 54 -5.48 -9.37 -5.19
C ALA A 54 -4.29 -10.11 -4.55
N VAL A 55 -3.05 -9.72 -4.87
CA VAL A 55 -1.83 -10.35 -4.31
C VAL A 55 -1.66 -9.98 -2.84
N HIS A 56 -1.69 -8.70 -2.49
CA HIS A 56 -1.38 -8.25 -1.12
C HIS A 56 -2.54 -8.52 -0.16
N HIS A 57 -3.76 -8.10 -0.49
CA HIS A 57 -4.90 -8.20 0.41
C HIS A 57 -5.72 -9.49 0.23
N GLY A 58 -5.59 -10.17 -0.91
CA GLY A 58 -6.22 -11.48 -1.12
C GLY A 58 -5.27 -12.61 -0.72
N PHE A 59 -4.29 -12.87 -1.58
CA PHE A 59 -3.41 -14.03 -1.49
C PHE A 59 -2.55 -14.05 -0.21
N MET A 60 -1.81 -12.97 0.09
CA MET A 60 -0.93 -12.94 1.26
C MET A 60 -1.72 -12.92 2.58
N ALA A 61 -2.82 -12.17 2.63
CA ALA A 61 -3.72 -12.17 3.78
C ALA A 61 -4.30 -13.58 4.03
N PHE A 62 -4.74 -14.29 2.98
CA PHE A 62 -5.22 -15.66 3.10
C PHE A 62 -4.15 -16.60 3.67
N HIS A 63 -2.88 -16.45 3.28
CA HIS A 63 -1.79 -17.22 3.85
C HIS A 63 -1.62 -16.96 5.36
N VAL A 64 -1.74 -15.71 5.81
CA VAL A 64 -1.73 -15.36 7.25
C VAL A 64 -2.90 -16.02 7.96
N MET A 65 -4.12 -15.94 7.42
CA MET A 65 -5.32 -16.56 8.00
C MET A 65 -5.15 -18.08 8.14
N LYS A 66 -4.66 -18.73 7.08
CA LYS A 66 -4.36 -20.17 7.09
C LYS A 66 -3.31 -20.52 8.14
N ALA A 67 -2.26 -19.72 8.26
CA ALA A 67 -1.21 -19.93 9.27
C ALA A 67 -1.74 -19.74 10.69
N ARG A 68 -2.57 -18.72 10.95
CA ARG A 68 -3.23 -18.51 12.25
C ARG A 68 -4.03 -19.73 12.66
N LYS A 69 -4.86 -20.25 11.76
CA LYS A 69 -5.65 -21.46 12.02
C LYS A 69 -4.76 -22.70 12.23
N ARG A 70 -3.67 -22.83 11.47
CA ARG A 70 -2.75 -23.98 11.57
C ARG A 70 -1.95 -24.00 12.87
N PHE A 71 -1.51 -22.83 13.34
CA PHE A 71 -0.62 -22.72 14.50
C PHE A 71 -1.33 -22.26 15.79
N GLY A 72 -2.65 -22.09 15.75
CA GLY A 72 -3.45 -21.74 16.93
C GLY A 72 -3.27 -20.31 17.44
N VAL A 73 -2.80 -19.39 16.58
CA VAL A 73 -2.51 -18.00 16.98
C VAL A 73 -3.78 -17.17 16.95
N SER A 74 -4.24 -16.78 18.14
CA SER A 74 -5.47 -16.01 18.33
C SER A 74 -5.28 -14.53 17.98
N TYR A 75 -6.38 -13.81 17.76
CA TYR A 75 -6.37 -12.35 17.76
C TYR A 75 -6.43 -11.85 19.19
N PRO A 76 -5.78 -10.72 19.54
CA PRO A 76 -5.12 -9.74 18.66
C PRO A 76 -3.62 -10.00 18.43
N THR A 77 -3.10 -11.17 18.83
CA THR A 77 -1.67 -11.46 18.81
C THR A 77 -1.07 -11.35 17.41
N LEU A 78 -0.04 -10.50 17.26
CA LEU A 78 0.60 -10.24 15.97
C LEU A 78 1.61 -11.34 15.61
N TYR A 79 2.51 -11.64 16.55
CA TYR A 79 3.53 -12.67 16.43
C TYR A 79 3.28 -13.74 17.49
N ALA A 80 3.42 -15.01 17.12
CA ALA A 80 3.16 -16.12 18.04
C ALA A 80 4.08 -16.01 19.27
N THR A 81 3.48 -16.14 20.46
CA THR A 81 4.21 -16.18 21.74
C THR A 81 4.53 -17.62 22.11
N ALA A 82 5.39 -17.82 23.13
CA ALA A 82 5.65 -19.16 23.67
C ALA A 82 4.43 -19.78 24.35
N GLU A 83 3.51 -18.95 24.84
CA GLU A 83 2.27 -19.36 25.50
C GLU A 83 1.26 -19.94 24.51
N GLU A 84 1.08 -19.28 23.36
CA GLU A 84 0.17 -19.76 22.30
C GLU A 84 0.77 -20.90 21.49
N CYS A 85 2.09 -20.88 21.26
CA CYS A 85 2.78 -21.85 20.41
C CYS A 85 4.09 -22.31 21.08
N PRO A 86 4.05 -23.42 21.85
CA PRO A 86 5.21 -23.91 22.60
C PRO A 86 6.37 -24.32 21.68
N SER A 87 6.05 -24.87 20.51
CA SER A 87 7.05 -25.24 19.49
C SER A 87 7.72 -24.00 18.90
N ALA A 88 9.03 -23.87 19.14
CA ALA A 88 9.83 -22.78 18.59
C ALA A 88 9.84 -22.78 17.04
N GLU A 89 9.80 -23.96 16.42
CA GLU A 89 9.73 -24.11 14.97
C GLU A 89 8.40 -23.61 14.41
N SER A 90 7.28 -24.02 15.04
CA SER A 90 5.94 -23.58 14.64
C SER A 90 5.77 -22.06 14.80
N ARG A 91 6.30 -21.51 15.90
CA ARG A 91 6.35 -20.07 16.14
C ARG A 91 7.16 -19.34 15.06
N LYS A 92 8.34 -19.86 14.70
CA LYS A 92 9.16 -19.31 13.62
C LYS A 92 8.42 -19.36 12.28
N ALA A 93 7.77 -20.47 11.95
CA ALA A 93 7.02 -20.63 10.71
C ALA A 93 5.85 -19.65 10.59
N PHE A 94 5.07 -19.48 11.65
CA PHE A 94 4.01 -18.46 11.71
C PHE A 94 4.58 -17.05 11.54
N ASN A 95 5.60 -16.70 12.32
CA ASN A 95 6.22 -15.37 12.29
C ASN A 95 6.83 -15.05 10.92
N CYS A 96 7.34 -16.06 10.21
CA CYS A 96 7.82 -15.93 8.83
C CYS A 96 6.69 -15.50 7.88
N VAL A 97 5.56 -16.21 7.89
CA VAL A 97 4.38 -15.86 7.08
C VAL A 97 3.90 -14.44 7.41
N GLN A 98 3.78 -14.12 8.70
CA GLN A 98 3.32 -12.81 9.16
C GLN A 98 4.26 -11.68 8.69
N ARG A 99 5.58 -11.85 8.86
CA ARG A 99 6.58 -10.87 8.44
C ARG A 99 6.58 -10.68 6.92
N GLY A 100 6.42 -11.77 6.16
CA GLY A 100 6.38 -11.72 4.69
C GLY A 100 5.22 -10.87 4.16
N HIS A 101 4.04 -11.01 4.76
CA HIS A 101 2.88 -10.17 4.42
C HIS A 101 3.10 -8.71 4.83
N GLN A 102 3.54 -8.45 6.07
CA GLN A 102 3.81 -7.08 6.54
C GLN A 102 4.85 -6.35 5.68
N ASN A 103 5.94 -7.01 5.31
CA ASN A 103 6.95 -6.42 4.42
C ASN A 103 6.34 -6.00 3.08
N SER A 104 5.39 -6.78 2.58
CA SER A 104 4.72 -6.46 1.34
C SER A 104 3.79 -5.25 1.48
N LEU A 105 3.07 -5.13 2.59
CA LEU A 105 2.23 -3.96 2.92
C LEU A 105 3.06 -2.69 3.13
N GLU A 106 4.24 -2.78 3.75
CA GLU A 106 5.19 -1.67 3.93
C GLU A 106 5.65 -1.08 2.58
N ASN A 107 5.78 -1.93 1.55
CA ASN A 107 6.30 -1.53 0.23
C ASN A 107 5.21 -1.23 -0.80
N GLN A 108 3.98 -1.70 -0.59
CA GLN A 108 2.87 -1.54 -1.53
C GLN A 108 2.58 -0.06 -1.87
N PRO A 109 2.59 0.91 -0.93
CA PRO A 109 2.35 2.32 -1.27
C PRO A 109 3.41 2.89 -2.22
N ILE A 110 4.69 2.60 -1.97
CA ILE A 110 5.80 3.06 -2.82
C ILE A 110 5.70 2.42 -4.21
N PHE A 111 5.39 1.13 -4.27
CA PHE A 111 5.17 0.42 -5.53
C PHE A 111 4.04 1.06 -6.35
N LEU A 112 2.87 1.30 -5.74
CA LEU A 112 1.73 1.91 -6.43
C LEU A 112 2.03 3.33 -6.89
N ALA A 113 2.73 4.13 -6.07
CA ALA A 113 3.14 5.48 -6.43
C ALA A 113 4.06 5.46 -7.67
N LEU A 114 5.06 4.56 -7.71
CA LEU A 114 5.96 4.42 -8.85
C LEU A 114 5.23 3.90 -10.09
N LEU A 115 4.36 2.90 -9.93
CA LEU A 115 3.57 2.32 -11.03
C LEU A 115 2.68 3.37 -11.69
N LEU A 116 1.90 4.11 -10.89
CA LEU A 116 0.99 5.14 -11.39
C LEU A 116 1.77 6.28 -12.05
N THR A 117 2.85 6.74 -11.42
CA THR A 117 3.69 7.82 -11.97
C THR A 117 4.36 7.40 -13.28
N ALA A 118 4.98 6.22 -13.33
CA ALA A 118 5.57 5.68 -14.55
C ALA A 118 4.51 5.46 -15.64
N GLY A 119 3.31 5.01 -15.26
CA GLY A 119 2.21 4.73 -16.16
C GLY A 119 1.66 5.96 -16.90
N LEU A 120 1.83 7.17 -16.35
CA LEU A 120 1.43 8.41 -17.00
C LEU A 120 2.20 8.70 -18.30
N LYS A 121 3.45 8.22 -18.40
CA LYS A 121 4.29 8.42 -19.59
C LYS A 121 4.62 7.13 -20.34
N HIS A 122 4.77 6.02 -19.62
CA HIS A 122 5.23 4.75 -20.16
C HIS A 122 4.31 3.59 -19.70
N PRO A 123 3.03 3.58 -20.11
CA PRO A 123 2.02 2.65 -19.58
C PRO A 123 2.37 1.18 -19.79
N LEU A 124 2.88 0.79 -20.97
CA LEU A 124 3.23 -0.61 -21.24
C LEU A 124 4.44 -1.08 -20.42
N THR A 125 5.50 -0.28 -20.37
CA THR A 125 6.70 -0.61 -19.58
C THR A 125 6.38 -0.68 -18.10
N ALA A 126 5.60 0.27 -17.58
CA ALA A 126 5.18 0.28 -16.19
C ALA A 126 4.28 -0.92 -15.86
N ALA A 127 3.35 -1.29 -16.74
CA ALA A 127 2.51 -2.47 -16.56
C ALA A 127 3.33 -3.76 -16.52
N ALA A 128 4.26 -3.95 -17.47
CA ALA A 128 5.12 -5.14 -17.51
C ALA A 128 6.02 -5.24 -16.27
N ALA A 129 6.66 -4.14 -15.87
CA ALA A 129 7.48 -4.08 -14.67
C ALA A 129 6.65 -4.32 -13.39
N GLY A 130 5.42 -3.79 -13.35
CA GLY A 130 4.49 -4.01 -12.25
C GLY A 130 4.02 -5.46 -12.15
N ALA A 131 3.71 -6.11 -13.27
CA ALA A 131 3.39 -7.53 -13.29
C ALA A 131 4.56 -8.39 -12.78
N LEU A 132 5.79 -8.08 -13.22
CA LEU A 132 7.00 -8.76 -12.75
C LEU A 132 7.22 -8.59 -11.24
N TYR A 133 6.98 -7.39 -10.71
CA TYR A 133 7.00 -7.13 -9.27
C TYR A 133 5.99 -8.02 -8.52
N LEU A 134 4.76 -8.12 -9.00
CA LEU A 134 3.71 -8.93 -8.38
C LEU A 134 4.04 -10.43 -8.42
N ILE A 135 4.58 -10.94 -9.53
CA ILE A 135 5.05 -12.34 -9.64
C ILE A 135 6.12 -12.61 -8.58
N GLY A 136 7.12 -11.74 -8.47
CA GLY A 136 8.15 -11.89 -7.46
C GLY A 136 7.60 -11.80 -6.03
N ARG A 137 6.57 -10.99 -5.78
CA ARG A 137 5.87 -10.93 -4.49
C ARG A 137 5.12 -12.21 -4.14
N VAL A 138 4.51 -12.89 -5.12
CA VAL A 138 3.91 -14.22 -4.92
C VAL A 138 4.99 -15.23 -4.53
N MET A 139 6.09 -15.29 -5.28
CA MET A 139 7.22 -16.19 -4.99
C MET A 139 7.88 -15.89 -3.63
N TYR A 140 7.99 -14.61 -3.27
CA TYR A 140 8.51 -14.14 -1.98
C TYR A 140 7.67 -14.69 -0.82
N MET A 141 6.34 -14.56 -0.92
CA MET A 141 5.43 -15.05 0.11
C MET A 141 5.44 -16.57 0.21
N GLN A 142 5.47 -17.27 -0.93
CA GLN A 142 5.61 -18.73 -0.96
C GLN A 142 6.92 -19.19 -0.31
N GLY A 143 8.01 -18.46 -0.52
CA GLY A 143 9.27 -18.66 0.18
C GLY A 143 9.12 -18.54 1.70
N TYR A 144 8.56 -17.43 2.19
CA TYR A 144 8.29 -17.24 3.62
C TYR A 144 7.36 -18.31 4.21
N ALA A 145 6.39 -18.81 3.44
CA ALA A 145 5.46 -19.85 3.86
C ALA A 145 6.11 -21.22 4.11
N THR A 146 7.38 -21.41 3.73
CA THR A 146 8.17 -22.60 4.10
C THR A 146 8.65 -22.58 5.55
N GLY A 147 8.63 -21.42 6.21
CA GLY A 147 9.18 -21.23 7.55
C GLY A 147 10.69 -20.94 7.59
N ASP A 148 11.37 -20.99 6.44
CA ASP A 148 12.74 -20.51 6.29
C ASP A 148 12.74 -19.04 5.81
N PRO A 149 13.26 -18.08 6.60
CA PRO A 149 13.36 -16.69 6.18
C PRO A 149 14.28 -16.48 4.96
N ASN A 150 15.25 -17.37 4.70
CA ASN A 150 16.14 -17.23 3.55
C ASN A 150 15.46 -17.63 2.23
N ALA A 151 14.46 -18.51 2.27
CA ALA A 151 13.67 -18.89 1.10
C ALA A 151 12.92 -17.72 0.44
N ARG A 152 12.82 -16.56 1.12
CA ARG A 152 12.31 -15.30 0.53
C ARG A 152 13.06 -14.86 -0.73
N MET A 153 14.32 -15.26 -0.87
CA MET A 153 15.18 -14.91 -2.01
C MET A 153 14.66 -15.47 -3.34
N ARG A 154 13.74 -16.44 -3.32
CA ARG A 154 13.01 -16.90 -4.51
C ARG A 154 12.25 -15.76 -5.19
N GLY A 155 11.79 -14.77 -4.42
CA GLY A 155 11.07 -13.61 -4.94
C GLY A 155 11.95 -12.47 -5.43
N SER A 156 13.29 -12.62 -5.49
CA SER A 156 14.22 -11.52 -5.83
C SER A 156 13.95 -10.89 -7.20
N ILE A 157 13.28 -11.60 -8.11
CA ILE A 157 12.85 -11.07 -9.40
C ILE A 157 11.95 -9.81 -9.27
N MET A 158 11.27 -9.63 -8.13
CA MET A 158 10.49 -8.42 -7.89
C MET A 158 11.33 -7.14 -7.95
N TYR A 159 12.61 -7.22 -7.58
CA TYR A 159 13.51 -6.06 -7.61
C TYR A 159 13.78 -5.58 -9.03
N VAL A 160 13.77 -6.46 -10.02
CA VAL A 160 13.91 -6.07 -11.43
C VAL A 160 12.72 -5.19 -11.84
N GLY A 161 11.50 -5.60 -11.48
CA GLY A 161 10.30 -4.80 -11.71
C GLY A 161 10.35 -3.45 -10.97
N LEU A 162 10.68 -3.46 -9.68
CA LEU A 162 10.74 -2.24 -8.87
C LEU A 162 11.79 -1.24 -9.35
N LEU A 163 13.01 -1.72 -9.66
CA LEU A 163 14.10 -0.87 -10.16
C LEU A 163 13.80 -0.34 -11.57
N THR A 164 13.08 -1.10 -12.39
CA THR A 164 12.61 -0.61 -13.69
C THR A 164 11.64 0.55 -13.52
N LEU A 165 10.65 0.43 -12.63
CA LEU A 165 9.72 1.53 -12.32
C LEU A 165 10.46 2.76 -11.79
N LEU A 166 11.39 2.56 -10.85
CA LEU A 166 12.20 3.64 -10.30
C LEU A 166 13.06 4.33 -11.38
N GLY A 167 13.68 3.56 -12.26
CA GLY A 167 14.48 4.08 -13.37
C GLY A 167 13.65 4.88 -14.37
N VAL A 168 12.44 4.41 -14.71
CA VAL A 168 11.52 5.13 -15.60
C VAL A 168 11.09 6.46 -14.99
N VAL A 169 10.67 6.46 -13.72
CA VAL A 169 10.27 7.70 -13.03
C VAL A 169 11.46 8.65 -12.87
N GLY A 170 12.63 8.13 -12.47
CA GLY A 170 13.85 8.93 -12.31
C GLY A 170 14.30 9.56 -13.62
N LYS A 171 14.33 8.79 -14.72
CA LYS A 171 14.62 9.32 -16.06
C LYS A 171 13.64 10.42 -16.43
N TRP A 172 12.34 10.21 -16.23
CA TRP A 172 11.34 11.21 -16.56
C TRP A 172 11.52 12.49 -15.73
N ALA A 173 11.77 12.37 -14.42
CA ALA A 173 12.02 13.49 -13.53
C ALA A 173 13.23 14.34 -13.99
N VAL A 174 14.35 13.70 -14.33
CA VAL A 174 15.55 14.40 -14.84
C VAL A 174 15.24 15.12 -16.15
N GLN A 175 14.58 14.46 -17.09
CA GLN A 175 14.21 15.08 -18.38
C GLN A 175 13.32 16.31 -18.19
N THR A 176 12.34 16.25 -17.28
CA THR A 176 11.48 17.40 -16.99
C THR A 176 12.22 18.53 -16.30
N ALA A 177 13.15 18.23 -15.39
CA ALA A 177 13.94 19.23 -14.70
C ALA A 177 14.90 19.96 -15.65
N VAL A 178 15.63 19.20 -16.50
CA VAL A 178 16.53 19.78 -17.51
C VAL A 178 15.76 20.66 -18.50
N ALA A 179 14.60 20.21 -18.97
CA ALA A 179 13.75 20.99 -19.88
C ALA A 179 13.16 22.26 -19.24
N ALA A 180 13.03 22.30 -17.90
CA ALA A 180 12.58 23.48 -17.18
C ALA A 180 13.71 24.51 -16.99
N ILE A 181 14.96 24.05 -16.83
CA ILE A 181 16.15 24.91 -16.69
C ILE A 181 16.57 25.50 -18.04
N ALA A 182 16.36 24.77 -19.14
CA ALA A 182 16.72 25.21 -20.49
C ALA A 182 15.74 26.21 -21.13
N LYS A 183 14.69 26.63 -20.41
CA LYS A 183 13.71 27.65 -20.82
C LYS A 183 13.96 28.95 -20.06
#